data_AF-A0A2G5VMT0-F1
#
_entry.id   AF-A0A2G5VMT0-F1
#
_cell.length_a   1.000
_cell.length_b   1.000
_cell.length_c   1.000
_cell.angle_alpha   90.00
_cell.angle_beta   90.00
_cell.angle_gamma   90.00
#
_symmetry.space_group_name_H-M   'P 1'
#
loop_
_entity.id
_entity.type
_entity.pdbx_description
1 polymer ?
#
loop_
_entity_poly.entity_id
_entity_poly.type
_entity_poly.pdbx_seq_one_letter_code
_entity_poly.pdbx_strand_id
1 'polypeptide(L)'
;MTLLAALRSQQEMNVVNVNFSSSTTPELLLRTFDHYCEYRSTPNGVVLAPVQMSQWLVIFCDEINLPAPDKYGTQRVISFLRQLVELNGFYRTSDHSWVSLERIQFVGACNPPTDPGRHPMTSRFFLHVPIVYVDYPGQTSLQQIYGTFNRAMLKMTPAVRGLADQLTNSMVDVYLASQEHFTQDDQPHYVYTPRELTRWMRGISEAITQLESLSAEQLIRLCAHEAIRLFQDRLVTQDERDWTDKLVDETAEKYFGNACRLDEALKRPLLYSCWLSRNYVPVTRDELQD
;
A
#
# COMPACT_ATOMS: atom_id res chain seq x y z
N MET A 1 -0.91 1.66 -7.04
CA MET A 1 -0.78 3.13 -7.17
C MET A 1 -1.05 3.52 -8.61
N THR A 2 -2.27 4.00 -8.88
CA THR A 2 -2.78 4.37 -10.22
C THR A 2 -1.94 5.46 -10.89
N LEU A 3 -1.41 6.40 -10.10
CA LEU A 3 -0.52 7.47 -10.59
C LEU A 3 0.79 6.93 -11.16
N LEU A 4 1.46 6.01 -10.44
CA LEU A 4 2.68 5.37 -10.95
C LEU A 4 2.40 4.55 -12.21
N ALA A 5 1.22 3.91 -12.31
CA ALA A 5 0.83 3.20 -13.51
C ALA A 5 0.59 4.16 -14.70
N ALA A 6 -0.07 5.30 -14.46
CA ALA A 6 -0.29 6.33 -15.48
C ALA A 6 1.04 6.93 -15.95
N LEU A 7 1.94 7.31 -15.04
CA LEU A 7 3.25 7.87 -15.38
C LEU A 7 4.12 6.85 -16.12
N ARG A 8 4.14 5.58 -15.68
CA ARG A 8 4.91 4.51 -16.36
C ARG A 8 4.34 4.13 -17.73
N SER A 9 3.08 4.48 -18.01
CA SER A 9 2.49 4.24 -19.34
C SER A 9 2.99 5.25 -20.39
N GLN A 10 3.50 6.40 -19.95
CA GLN A 10 4.07 7.44 -20.82
C GLN A 10 5.53 7.11 -21.13
N GLN A 11 5.87 6.88 -22.40
CA GLN A 11 7.23 6.50 -22.81
C GLN A 11 8.27 7.63 -22.63
N GLU A 12 7.81 8.87 -22.57
CA GLU A 12 8.65 10.06 -22.42
C GLU A 12 9.04 10.35 -20.96
N MET A 13 8.40 9.68 -19.99
CA MET A 13 8.62 9.92 -18.57
C MET A 13 9.32 8.72 -17.91
N ASN A 14 10.45 8.99 -17.26
CA ASN A 14 11.10 8.05 -16.36
C ASN A 14 10.78 8.42 -14.90
N VAL A 15 10.15 7.51 -14.16
CA VAL A 15 9.74 7.75 -12.77
C VAL A 15 10.72 7.12 -11.80
N VAL A 16 11.29 7.94 -10.92
CA VAL A 16 12.15 7.51 -9.82
C VAL A 16 11.43 7.71 -8.50
N ASN A 17 11.30 6.65 -7.72
CA ASN A 17 10.67 6.71 -6.40
C ASN A 17 11.71 7.02 -5.32
N VAL A 18 11.42 8.04 -4.51
CA VAL A 18 12.19 8.45 -3.34
C VAL A 18 11.23 8.45 -2.15
N ASN A 19 11.46 7.56 -1.18
CA ASN A 19 10.66 7.52 0.04
C ASN A 19 11.28 8.45 1.08
N PHE A 20 10.50 9.39 1.59
CA PHE A 20 10.94 10.26 2.66
C PHE A 20 10.77 9.60 4.03
N SER A 21 11.58 10.05 4.97
CA SER A 21 11.63 9.64 6.36
C SER A 21 11.69 10.89 7.23
N SER A 22 11.50 10.75 8.54
CA SER A 22 11.64 11.85 9.50
C SER A 22 13.02 12.52 9.44
N SER A 23 14.06 11.75 9.11
CA SER A 23 15.44 12.21 8.98
C SER A 23 15.86 12.61 7.57
N THR A 24 14.93 12.70 6.61
CA THR A 24 15.30 12.98 5.22
C THR A 24 15.82 14.41 5.06
N THR A 25 16.98 14.52 4.40
CA THR A 25 17.66 15.77 4.11
C THR A 25 17.83 15.96 2.59
N PRO A 26 18.13 17.19 2.10
CA PRO A 26 18.34 17.45 0.67
C PRO A 26 19.36 16.54 -0.01
N GLU A 27 20.33 16.02 0.74
CA GLU A 27 21.37 15.11 0.26
C GLU A 27 20.78 13.83 -0.37
N LEU A 28 19.60 13.37 0.08
CA LEU A 28 18.92 12.23 -0.54
C LEU A 28 18.58 12.53 -2.01
N LEU A 29 18.01 13.71 -2.28
CA LEU A 29 17.66 14.14 -3.63
C LEU A 29 18.91 14.37 -4.49
N LEU A 30 19.97 14.94 -3.90
CA LEU A 30 21.25 15.10 -4.60
C LEU A 30 21.84 13.75 -5.02
N ARG A 31 21.82 12.73 -4.14
CA ARG A 31 22.25 11.37 -4.50
C ARG A 31 21.38 10.76 -5.60
N THR A 32 20.08 11.03 -5.57
CA THR A 32 19.18 10.61 -6.66
C THR A 32 19.55 11.29 -7.97
N PHE A 33 19.84 12.59 -7.96
CA PHE A 33 20.33 13.30 -9.13
C PHE A 33 21.66 12.73 -9.64
N ASP A 34 22.62 12.47 -8.78
CA ASP A 34 23.92 11.91 -9.20
C ASP A 34 23.79 10.52 -9.83
N HIS A 35 22.74 9.76 -9.50
CA HIS A 35 22.48 8.45 -10.08
C HIS A 35 21.76 8.50 -11.43
N TYR A 36 20.79 9.41 -11.60
CA TYR A 36 19.90 9.46 -12.78
C TYR A 36 20.19 10.61 -13.75
N CYS A 37 20.99 11.59 -13.33
CA CYS A 37 21.30 12.80 -14.06
C CYS A 37 22.82 12.99 -14.17
N GLU A 38 23.20 13.86 -15.09
CA GLU A 38 24.57 14.32 -15.27
C GLU A 38 24.62 15.84 -15.32
N TYR A 39 25.74 16.39 -14.87
CA TYR A 39 26.00 17.81 -14.95
C TYR A 39 26.68 18.15 -16.28
N ARG A 40 26.03 18.99 -17.07
CA ARG A 40 26.50 19.45 -18.37
C ARG A 40 26.89 20.92 -18.28
N SER A 41 28.10 21.24 -18.74
CA SER A 41 28.53 22.63 -18.85
C SER A 41 27.97 23.24 -20.14
N THR A 42 27.19 24.30 -20.02
CA THR A 42 26.66 25.09 -21.14
C THR A 42 27.19 26.52 -21.08
N PRO A 43 27.12 27.30 -22.17
CA PRO A 43 27.51 28.71 -22.15
C PRO A 43 26.73 29.55 -21.12
N ASN A 44 25.51 29.12 -20.77
CA ASN A 44 24.64 29.81 -19.81
C ASN A 44 24.88 29.35 -18.35
N GLY A 45 25.79 28.40 -18.13
CA GLY A 45 26.09 27.84 -16.81
C GLY A 45 26.02 26.31 -16.77
N VAL A 46 26.01 25.76 -15.57
CA VAL A 46 25.95 24.31 -15.36
C VAL A 46 24.48 23.87 -15.31
N VAL A 47 24.15 22.84 -16.07
CA VAL A 47 22.80 22.28 -16.16
C VAL A 47 22.81 20.85 -15.66
N LEU A 48 21.84 20.49 -14.82
CA LEU A 48 21.58 19.11 -14.41
C LEU A 48 20.46 18.55 -15.28
N ALA A 49 20.77 17.51 -16.05
CA ALA A 49 19.82 16.88 -16.95
C ALA A 49 19.87 15.34 -16.81
N PRO A 50 18.76 14.62 -17.04
CA PRO A 50 18.75 13.16 -17.07
C PRO A 50 19.76 12.59 -18.08
N VAL A 51 20.39 11.46 -17.71
CA VAL A 51 21.36 10.75 -18.58
C VAL A 51 20.67 10.28 -19.88
N GLN A 52 19.41 9.85 -19.77
CA GLN A 52 18.60 9.46 -20.92
C GLN A 52 18.28 10.69 -21.77
N MET A 53 18.74 10.66 -23.03
CA MET A 53 18.41 11.70 -23.99
C MET A 53 16.90 11.67 -24.29
N SER A 54 16.29 12.85 -24.29
CA SER A 54 14.88 13.11 -24.66
C SER A 54 13.81 12.55 -23.73
N GLN A 55 14.16 12.10 -22.52
CA GLN A 55 13.19 11.74 -21.49
C GLN A 55 13.13 12.78 -20.37
N TRP A 56 11.94 12.92 -19.79
CA TRP A 56 11.69 13.67 -18.56
C TRP A 56 11.91 12.75 -17.36
N LEU A 57 12.66 13.24 -16.37
CA LEU A 57 12.78 12.56 -15.08
C LEU A 57 11.70 13.09 -14.14
N VAL A 58 10.86 12.18 -13.64
CA VAL A 58 9.85 12.47 -12.62
C VAL A 58 10.32 11.87 -11.31
N ILE A 59 10.65 12.73 -10.35
CA ILE A 59 10.98 12.31 -8.99
C ILE A 59 9.69 12.24 -8.19
N PHE A 60 9.30 11.01 -7.86
CA PHE A 60 8.15 10.72 -7.01
C PHE A 60 8.61 10.67 -5.55
N CYS A 61 8.25 11.69 -4.78
CA CYS A 61 8.54 11.80 -3.36
C CYS A 61 7.37 11.22 -2.54
N ASP A 62 7.51 9.96 -2.10
CA ASP A 62 6.54 9.35 -1.19
C ASP A 62 6.75 9.86 0.24
N GLU A 63 5.66 10.02 0.99
CA GLU A 63 5.66 10.57 2.35
C GLU A 63 6.31 11.96 2.47
N ILE A 64 6.06 12.85 1.51
CA ILE A 64 6.73 14.16 1.41
C ILE A 64 6.60 15.02 2.68
N ASN A 65 5.53 14.85 3.46
CA ASN A 65 5.26 15.60 4.68
C ASN A 65 5.70 14.91 5.98
N LEU A 66 6.45 13.82 5.88
CA LEU A 66 7.06 13.11 7.02
C LEU A 66 8.37 13.74 7.58
N PRO A 67 9.22 14.43 6.78
CA PRO A 67 10.46 15.01 7.29
C PRO A 67 10.23 15.98 8.44
N ALA A 68 10.99 15.79 9.53
CA ALA A 68 10.83 16.59 10.74
C ALA A 68 11.28 18.05 10.51
N PRO A 69 10.55 19.03 11.04
CA PRO A 69 10.99 20.42 11.03
C PRO A 69 12.20 20.59 11.96
N ASP A 70 13.02 21.60 11.66
CA ASP A 70 14.08 22.05 12.58
C ASP A 70 13.50 22.73 13.83
N LYS A 71 14.38 23.17 14.74
CA LYS A 71 14.01 23.88 15.97
C LYS A 71 13.16 25.14 15.73
N TYR A 72 13.22 25.70 14.52
CA TYR A 72 12.51 26.91 14.12
C TYR A 72 11.30 26.63 13.22
N GLY A 73 10.89 25.36 13.07
CA GLY A 73 9.70 24.97 12.32
C GLY A 73 9.93 24.79 10.82
N THR A 74 11.18 24.75 10.34
CA THR A 74 11.49 24.68 8.90
C THR A 74 11.91 23.28 8.48
N GLN A 75 11.20 22.72 7.50
CA GLN A 75 11.56 21.45 6.86
C GLN A 75 12.55 21.70 5.71
N ARG A 76 13.85 21.43 5.95
CA ARG A 76 14.94 21.70 4.99
C ARG A 76 14.71 21.12 3.61
N VAL A 77 14.25 19.86 3.53
CA VAL A 77 13.99 19.18 2.25
C VAL A 77 12.83 19.80 1.47
N ILE A 78 11.80 20.31 2.16
CA ILE A 78 10.69 21.02 1.50
C ILE A 78 11.13 22.40 1.01
N SER A 79 11.94 23.11 1.79
CA SER A 79 12.54 24.37 1.33
C SER A 79 13.42 24.16 0.10
N PHE A 80 14.15 23.05 0.04
CA PHE A 80 14.96 22.68 -1.12
C PHE A 80 14.09 22.31 -2.32
N LEU A 81 13.07 21.46 -2.17
CA LEU A 81 12.11 21.15 -3.24
C LEU A 81 11.44 22.42 -3.78
N ARG A 82 11.07 23.34 -2.90
CA ARG A 82 10.55 24.64 -3.32
C ARG A 82 11.57 25.42 -4.14
N GLN A 83 12.83 25.48 -3.72
CA GLN A 83 13.88 26.14 -4.49
C GLN A 83 13.99 25.56 -5.91
N LEU A 84 13.96 24.22 -6.03
CA LEU A 84 14.02 23.52 -7.30
C LEU A 84 12.83 23.87 -8.20
N VAL A 85 11.62 23.97 -7.65
CA VAL A 85 10.40 24.28 -8.43
C VAL A 85 10.30 25.78 -8.75
N GLU A 86 10.59 26.66 -7.81
CA GLU A 86 10.43 28.12 -7.95
C GLU A 86 11.54 28.74 -8.81
N LEU A 87 12.79 28.32 -8.58
CA LEU A 87 13.97 28.90 -9.24
C LEU A 87 14.51 28.04 -10.39
N ASN A 88 13.93 26.85 -10.61
CA ASN A 88 14.39 25.88 -11.60
C ASN A 88 15.90 25.56 -11.48
N GLY A 89 16.38 25.42 -10.23
CA GLY A 89 17.80 25.23 -9.96
C GLY A 89 18.15 25.24 -8.48
N PHE A 90 19.41 24.98 -8.18
CA PHE A 90 19.97 25.03 -6.84
C PHE A 90 21.45 25.37 -6.85
N TYR A 91 22.00 25.71 -5.68
CA TYR A 91 23.44 25.90 -5.52
C TYR A 91 24.11 24.59 -5.16
N ARG A 92 25.12 24.18 -5.95
CA ARG A 92 25.94 23.01 -5.63
C ARG A 92 26.87 23.36 -4.47
N THR A 93 26.87 22.53 -3.44
CA THR A 93 27.63 22.78 -2.20
C THR A 93 29.14 22.64 -2.36
N SER A 94 29.64 21.92 -3.37
CA SER A 94 31.07 21.67 -3.57
C SER A 94 31.85 22.87 -4.12
N ASP A 95 31.24 23.62 -5.04
CA ASP A 95 31.88 24.73 -5.77
C ASP A 95 31.10 26.04 -5.67
N HIS A 96 29.98 26.04 -4.92
CA HIS A 96 29.08 27.19 -4.75
C HIS A 96 28.53 27.75 -6.07
N SER A 97 28.50 26.93 -7.12
CA SER A 97 27.96 27.31 -8.43
C SER A 97 26.44 27.11 -8.51
N TRP A 98 25.78 27.92 -9.33
CA TRP A 98 24.38 27.73 -9.66
C TRP A 98 24.23 26.61 -10.70
N VAL A 99 23.35 25.66 -10.41
CA VAL A 99 22.99 24.56 -11.29
C VAL A 99 21.51 24.69 -11.67
N SER A 100 21.24 24.85 -12.96
CA SER A 100 19.88 24.90 -13.50
C SER A 100 19.36 23.49 -13.78
N LEU A 101 18.07 23.24 -13.55
CA LEU A 101 17.42 21.97 -13.85
C LEU A 101 16.91 21.95 -15.29
N GLU A 102 17.07 20.82 -15.97
CA GLU A 102 16.50 20.58 -17.29
C GLU A 102 15.81 19.22 -17.34
N ARG A 103 14.53 19.20 -17.74
CA ARG A 103 13.70 17.99 -17.87
C ARG A 103 13.55 17.18 -16.58
N ILE A 104 13.39 17.87 -15.45
CA ILE A 104 13.14 17.25 -14.14
C ILE A 104 11.82 17.80 -13.59
N GLN A 105 10.96 16.91 -13.11
CA GLN A 105 9.69 17.24 -12.45
C GLN A 105 9.58 16.52 -11.11
N PHE A 106 8.77 17.07 -10.21
CA PHE A 106 8.55 16.53 -8.87
C PHE A 106 7.07 16.22 -8.69
N VAL A 107 6.80 15.04 -8.11
CA VAL A 107 5.45 14.61 -7.74
C VAL A 107 5.52 14.13 -6.30
N GLY A 108 4.71 14.71 -5.42
CA GLY A 108 4.64 14.31 -4.02
C GLY A 108 3.41 13.46 -3.72
N ALA A 109 3.57 12.45 -2.87
CA ALA A 109 2.45 11.80 -2.18
C ALA A 109 2.60 11.99 -0.68
N CYS A 110 1.50 12.30 0.00
CA CYS A 110 1.46 12.48 1.44
C CYS A 110 0.11 12.08 2.00
N ASN A 111 0.14 11.62 3.24
CA ASN A 111 -1.03 11.56 4.10
C ASN A 111 -1.50 12.96 4.52
N PRO A 112 -2.77 13.13 4.91
CA PRO A 112 -3.23 14.36 5.54
C PRO A 112 -2.33 14.78 6.72
N PRO A 113 -2.10 16.09 6.93
CA PRO A 113 -1.30 16.57 8.06
C PRO A 113 -1.98 16.36 9.42
N THR A 114 -3.24 15.92 9.43
CA THR A 114 -3.97 15.48 10.63
C THR A 114 -3.46 14.15 11.17
N ASP A 115 -2.83 13.33 10.33
CA ASP A 115 -2.36 12.00 10.71
C ASP A 115 -1.15 12.11 11.66
N PRO A 116 -1.05 11.22 12.67
CA PRO A 116 0.07 11.22 13.60
C PRO A 116 1.44 11.16 12.90
N GLY A 117 2.37 12.01 13.35
CA GLY A 117 3.73 12.07 12.81
C GLY A 117 3.86 12.76 11.45
N ARG A 118 2.79 13.34 10.90
CA ARG A 118 2.85 14.17 9.70
C ARG A 118 2.96 15.66 10.05
N HIS A 119 3.68 16.41 9.23
CA HIS A 119 3.95 17.83 9.46
C HIS A 119 3.34 18.71 8.35
N PRO A 120 2.68 19.83 8.68
CA PRO A 120 2.12 20.71 7.67
C PRO A 120 3.23 21.38 6.85
N MET A 121 3.15 21.23 5.53
CA MET A 121 4.09 21.89 4.61
C MET A 121 3.75 23.38 4.43
N THR A 122 4.77 24.18 4.13
CA THR A 122 4.64 25.63 3.95
C THR A 122 3.75 26.00 2.76
N SER A 123 2.86 26.98 2.95
CA SER A 123 2.04 27.56 1.86
C SER A 123 2.90 28.13 0.73
N ARG A 124 4.14 28.53 1.02
CA ARG A 124 5.07 29.01 -0.01
C ARG A 124 5.47 27.92 -1.00
N PHE A 125 5.46 26.65 -0.59
CA PHE A 125 5.68 25.52 -1.48
C PHE A 125 4.40 25.19 -2.26
N PHE A 126 3.25 25.16 -1.59
CA PHE A 126 1.97 24.88 -2.22
C PHE A 126 1.55 25.91 -3.28
N LEU A 127 2.07 27.14 -3.23
CA LEU A 127 1.88 28.14 -4.29
C LEU A 127 2.28 27.61 -5.68
N HIS A 128 3.26 26.71 -5.75
CA HIS A 128 3.79 26.18 -7.01
C HIS A 128 3.27 24.78 -7.35
N VAL A 129 2.48 24.15 -6.48
CA VAL A 129 2.15 22.72 -6.57
C VAL A 129 0.64 22.52 -6.48
N PRO A 130 -0.02 22.02 -7.54
CA PRO A 130 -1.40 21.58 -7.48
C PRO A 130 -1.58 20.39 -6.54
N ILE A 131 -2.69 20.37 -5.80
CA ILE A 131 -3.02 19.31 -4.83
C ILE A 131 -4.25 18.55 -5.32
N VAL A 132 -4.18 17.22 -5.33
CA VAL A 132 -5.30 16.33 -5.64
C VAL A 132 -5.53 15.45 -4.43
N TYR A 133 -6.76 15.43 -3.91
CA TYR A 133 -7.16 14.56 -2.82
C TYR A 133 -7.74 13.25 -3.38
N VAL A 134 -7.28 12.12 -2.85
CA VAL A 134 -7.75 10.79 -3.22
C VAL A 134 -8.13 10.05 -1.94
N ASP A 135 -9.43 9.89 -1.74
CA ASP A 135 -9.97 9.13 -0.60
C ASP A 135 -10.08 7.63 -0.93
N TYR A 136 -10.38 6.83 0.08
CA TYR A 136 -10.65 5.42 -0.09
C TYR A 136 -11.89 5.17 -0.95
N PRO A 137 -11.89 4.10 -1.78
CA PRO A 137 -13.08 3.74 -2.54
C PRO A 137 -14.22 3.33 -1.59
N GLY A 138 -15.45 3.78 -1.88
CA GLY A 138 -16.62 3.36 -1.14
C GLY A 138 -16.97 1.87 -1.33
N GLN A 139 -17.90 1.35 -0.52
CA GLN A 139 -18.28 -0.06 -0.49
C GLN A 139 -18.59 -0.64 -1.88
N THR A 140 -19.44 0.02 -2.67
CA THR A 140 -19.80 -0.44 -4.02
C THR A 140 -18.59 -0.54 -4.95
N SER A 141 -17.66 0.43 -4.86
CA SER A 141 -16.43 0.42 -5.64
C SER A 141 -15.49 -0.71 -5.18
N LEU A 142 -15.36 -0.93 -3.87
CA LEU A 142 -14.57 -2.05 -3.34
C LEU A 142 -15.12 -3.40 -3.81
N GLN A 143 -16.45 -3.58 -3.74
CA GLN A 143 -17.12 -4.78 -4.25
C GLN A 143 -16.88 -4.99 -5.74
N GLN A 144 -16.90 -3.93 -6.56
CA GLN A 144 -16.61 -4.04 -7.99
C GLN A 144 -15.15 -4.39 -8.28
N ILE A 145 -14.22 -3.71 -7.60
CA ILE A 145 -12.77 -3.91 -7.76
C ILE A 145 -12.40 -5.34 -7.35
N TYR A 146 -12.71 -5.72 -6.10
CA TYR A 146 -12.36 -7.04 -5.58
C TYR A 146 -13.21 -8.16 -6.15
N GLY A 147 -14.44 -7.87 -6.57
CA GLY A 147 -15.27 -8.83 -7.31
C GLY A 147 -14.64 -9.23 -8.65
N THR A 148 -14.00 -8.28 -9.33
CA THR A 148 -13.26 -8.58 -10.56
C THR A 148 -12.05 -9.47 -10.28
N PHE A 149 -11.28 -9.18 -9.22
CA PHE A 149 -10.14 -10.00 -8.81
C PHE A 149 -10.55 -11.41 -8.38
N ASN A 150 -11.54 -11.54 -7.50
CA ASN A 150 -12.00 -12.83 -6.97
C ASN A 150 -12.62 -13.70 -8.07
N ARG A 151 -13.39 -13.13 -9.01
CA ARG A 151 -13.89 -13.89 -10.17
C ARG A 151 -12.76 -14.38 -11.08
N ALA A 152 -11.72 -13.58 -11.27
CA ALA A 152 -10.54 -14.00 -12.05
C ALA A 152 -9.78 -15.13 -11.34
N MET A 153 -9.57 -15.00 -10.04
CA MET A 153 -8.91 -16.01 -9.19
C MET A 153 -9.67 -17.35 -9.22
N LEU A 154 -10.98 -17.33 -8.96
CA LEU A 154 -11.80 -18.55 -8.90
C LEU A 154 -12.17 -19.12 -10.28
N LYS A 155 -11.72 -18.49 -11.38
CA LYS A 155 -11.96 -19.01 -12.73
C LYS A 155 -11.30 -20.37 -12.96
N MET A 156 -10.17 -20.63 -12.28
CA MET A 156 -9.41 -21.88 -12.41
C MET A 156 -9.98 -23.01 -11.54
N THR A 157 -10.97 -22.73 -10.69
CA THR A 157 -11.52 -23.69 -9.73
C THR A 157 -13.04 -23.77 -9.89
N PRO A 158 -13.54 -24.59 -10.84
CA PRO A 158 -14.96 -24.60 -11.22
C PRO A 158 -15.93 -24.86 -10.06
N ALA A 159 -15.52 -25.69 -9.09
CA ALA A 159 -16.35 -26.08 -7.95
C ALA A 159 -16.78 -24.90 -7.06
N VAL A 160 -15.95 -23.86 -6.94
CA VAL A 160 -16.21 -22.71 -6.07
C VAL A 160 -16.44 -21.41 -6.85
N ARG A 161 -16.45 -21.47 -8.19
CA ARG A 161 -16.60 -20.29 -9.05
C ARG A 161 -17.87 -19.48 -8.74
N GLY A 162 -18.96 -20.15 -8.36
CA GLY A 162 -20.23 -19.52 -7.99
C GLY A 162 -20.18 -18.72 -6.69
N LEU A 163 -19.15 -18.92 -5.86
CA LEU A 163 -19.01 -18.26 -4.55
C LEU A 163 -18.25 -16.92 -4.63
N ALA A 164 -17.80 -16.50 -5.81
CA ALA A 164 -16.95 -15.31 -5.98
C ALA A 164 -17.59 -14.02 -5.44
N ASP A 165 -18.89 -13.81 -5.68
CA ASP A 165 -19.59 -12.61 -5.24
C ASP A 165 -19.82 -12.64 -3.71
N GLN A 166 -20.15 -13.81 -3.15
CA GLN A 166 -20.29 -14.01 -1.70
C GLN A 166 -18.96 -13.81 -0.97
N LEU A 167 -17.86 -14.32 -1.53
CA LEU A 167 -16.50 -14.11 -1.03
C LEU A 167 -16.14 -12.63 -1.04
N THR A 168 -16.44 -11.92 -2.12
CA THR A 168 -16.14 -10.49 -2.21
C THR A 168 -16.92 -9.68 -1.19
N ASN A 169 -18.23 -9.95 -1.06
CA ASN A 169 -19.07 -9.22 -0.12
C ASN A 169 -18.67 -9.48 1.33
N SER A 170 -18.36 -10.74 1.69
CA SER A 170 -17.84 -11.07 3.02
C SER A 170 -16.52 -10.37 3.33
N MET A 171 -15.55 -10.39 2.41
CA MET A 171 -14.27 -9.69 2.60
C MET A 171 -14.46 -8.17 2.81
N VAL A 172 -15.33 -7.55 2.01
CA VAL A 172 -15.60 -6.10 2.11
C VAL A 172 -16.31 -5.76 3.42
N ASP A 173 -17.29 -6.56 3.85
CA ASP A 173 -18.00 -6.35 5.11
C ASP A 173 -17.06 -6.48 6.32
N VAL A 174 -16.20 -7.50 6.36
CA VAL A 174 -15.19 -7.64 7.42
C VAL A 174 -14.23 -6.45 7.44
N TYR A 175 -13.78 -6.00 6.25
CA TYR A 175 -12.90 -4.84 6.14
C TYR A 175 -13.55 -3.56 6.67
N LEU A 176 -14.79 -3.27 6.26
CA LEU A 176 -15.51 -2.07 6.67
C LEU A 176 -15.82 -2.08 8.18
N ALA A 177 -16.29 -3.22 8.70
CA ALA A 177 -16.54 -3.36 10.14
C ALA A 177 -15.25 -3.20 10.96
N SER A 178 -14.13 -3.75 10.48
CA SER A 178 -12.83 -3.59 11.15
C SER A 178 -12.34 -2.14 11.10
N GLN A 179 -12.53 -1.46 9.96
CA GLN A 179 -12.16 -0.05 9.79
C GLN A 179 -12.98 0.88 10.69
N GLU A 180 -14.26 0.56 10.91
CA GLU A 180 -15.14 1.32 11.80
C GLU A 180 -14.83 1.06 13.29
N HIS A 181 -14.50 -0.18 13.64
CA HIS A 181 -14.32 -0.56 15.05
C HIS A 181 -12.95 -0.20 15.62
N PHE A 182 -11.87 -0.34 14.83
CA PHE A 182 -10.50 -0.16 15.29
C PHE A 182 -9.89 1.10 14.67
N THR A 183 -9.59 2.09 15.52
CA THR A 183 -9.12 3.39 15.07
C THR A 183 -7.69 3.69 15.53
N GLN A 184 -7.05 4.65 14.86
CA GLN A 184 -5.72 5.13 15.24
C GLN A 184 -5.67 5.79 16.63
N ASP A 185 -6.83 6.21 17.16
CA ASP A 185 -6.94 6.77 18.51
C ASP A 185 -6.81 5.68 19.59
N ASP A 186 -7.22 4.45 19.30
CA ASP A 186 -7.09 3.29 20.20
C ASP A 186 -5.64 2.79 20.23
N GLN A 187 -5.07 2.57 19.04
CA GLN A 187 -3.67 2.18 18.86
C GLN A 187 -3.12 2.79 17.56
N PRO A 188 -1.90 3.35 17.56
CA PRO A 188 -1.34 4.01 16.37
C PRO A 188 -1.22 3.11 15.13
N HIS A 189 -1.12 1.79 15.31
CA HIS A 189 -0.98 0.81 14.22
C HIS A 189 -2.32 0.25 13.72
N TYR A 190 -3.46 0.69 14.27
CA TYR A 190 -4.80 0.30 13.80
C TYR A 190 -5.17 1.12 12.56
N VAL A 191 -4.50 0.77 11.45
CA VAL A 191 -4.71 1.40 10.15
C VAL A 191 -5.21 0.35 9.17
N TYR A 192 -6.45 0.52 8.71
CA TYR A 192 -7.06 -0.34 7.70
C TYR A 192 -7.16 0.41 6.38
N THR A 193 -6.62 -0.21 5.33
CA THR A 193 -6.61 0.34 3.98
C THR A 193 -7.05 -0.74 2.98
N PRO A 194 -7.37 -0.38 1.73
CA PRO A 194 -7.60 -1.39 0.70
C PRO A 194 -6.40 -2.34 0.48
N ARG A 195 -5.20 -2.04 0.99
CA ARG A 195 -4.06 -2.96 0.94
C ARG A 195 -4.34 -4.26 1.68
N GLU A 196 -5.08 -4.22 2.78
CA GLU A 196 -5.52 -5.41 3.53
C GLU A 196 -6.35 -6.34 2.64
N LEU A 197 -7.35 -5.81 1.91
CA LEU A 197 -8.14 -6.60 0.95
C LEU A 197 -7.29 -7.16 -0.19
N THR A 198 -6.32 -6.40 -0.69
CA THR A 198 -5.37 -6.91 -1.71
C THR A 198 -4.50 -8.04 -1.16
N ARG A 199 -3.97 -7.91 0.07
CA ARG A 199 -3.20 -8.98 0.72
C ARG A 199 -4.06 -10.22 0.95
N TRP A 200 -5.30 -10.05 1.36
CA TRP A 200 -6.24 -11.15 1.59
C TRP A 200 -6.52 -11.93 0.31
N MET A 201 -6.87 -11.23 -0.78
CA MET A 201 -7.06 -11.87 -2.09
C MET A 201 -5.79 -12.59 -2.57
N ARG A 202 -4.62 -11.99 -2.37
CA ARG A 202 -3.34 -12.62 -2.75
C ARG A 202 -3.03 -13.86 -1.92
N GLY A 203 -3.24 -13.83 -0.61
CA GLY A 203 -3.06 -14.99 0.27
C GLY A 203 -3.94 -16.16 -0.16
N ILE A 204 -5.22 -15.88 -0.46
CA ILE A 204 -6.14 -16.88 -1.01
C ILE A 204 -5.63 -17.40 -2.36
N SER A 205 -5.22 -16.51 -3.27
CA SER A 205 -4.74 -16.90 -4.60
C SER A 205 -3.48 -17.79 -4.53
N GLU A 206 -2.52 -17.46 -3.67
CA GLU A 206 -1.27 -18.21 -3.52
C GLU A 206 -1.54 -19.63 -2.98
N ALA A 207 -2.47 -19.76 -2.04
CA ALA A 207 -2.90 -21.06 -1.51
C ALA A 207 -3.67 -21.90 -2.56
N ILE A 208 -4.58 -21.29 -3.33
CA ILE A 208 -5.37 -22.01 -4.34
C ILE A 208 -4.51 -22.50 -5.50
N THR A 209 -3.50 -21.74 -5.92
CA THR A 209 -2.67 -22.07 -7.10
C THR A 209 -1.91 -23.40 -6.93
N GLN A 210 -1.70 -23.85 -5.69
CA GLN A 210 -1.00 -25.10 -5.38
C GLN A 210 -1.92 -26.33 -5.31
N LEU A 211 -3.24 -26.13 -5.38
CA LEU A 211 -4.23 -27.18 -5.18
C LEU A 211 -4.90 -27.59 -6.50
N GLU A 212 -5.02 -28.90 -6.72
CA GLU A 212 -5.70 -29.45 -7.91
C GLU A 212 -7.23 -29.27 -7.86
N SER A 213 -7.79 -29.28 -6.64
CA SER A 213 -9.22 -29.05 -6.40
C SER A 213 -9.43 -28.39 -5.03
N LEU A 214 -10.51 -27.63 -4.89
CA LEU A 214 -10.88 -26.93 -3.66
C LEU A 214 -12.39 -27.08 -3.43
N SER A 215 -12.76 -27.52 -2.23
CA SER A 215 -14.16 -27.52 -1.79
C SER A 215 -14.59 -26.15 -1.28
N ALA A 216 -15.91 -25.92 -1.18
CA ALA A 216 -16.44 -24.69 -0.58
C ALA A 216 -15.97 -24.51 0.88
N GLU A 217 -15.94 -25.60 1.65
CA GLU A 217 -15.48 -25.60 3.04
C GLU A 217 -14.01 -25.21 3.16
N GLN A 218 -13.15 -25.74 2.28
CA GLN A 218 -11.73 -25.39 2.24
C GLN A 218 -11.50 -23.93 1.87
N LEU A 219 -12.28 -23.38 0.93
CA LEU A 219 -12.21 -21.97 0.56
C LEU A 219 -12.59 -21.06 1.74
N ILE A 220 -13.66 -21.38 2.46
CA ILE A 220 -14.14 -20.57 3.59
C ILE A 220 -13.16 -20.66 4.75
N ARG A 221 -12.62 -21.86 5.04
CA ARG A 221 -11.58 -22.05 6.05
C ARG A 221 -10.33 -21.24 5.75
N LEU A 222 -9.88 -21.23 4.48
CA LEU A 222 -8.74 -20.45 4.03
C LEU A 222 -9.02 -18.95 4.14
N CYS A 223 -10.21 -18.51 3.71
CA CYS A 223 -10.64 -17.13 3.83
C CYS A 223 -10.62 -16.65 5.29
N ALA A 224 -11.17 -17.44 6.21
CA ALA A 224 -11.18 -17.15 7.64
C ALA A 224 -9.77 -17.13 8.24
N HIS A 225 -8.90 -18.07 7.85
CA HIS A 225 -7.50 -18.07 8.26
C HIS A 225 -6.78 -16.78 7.86
N GLU A 226 -6.89 -16.38 6.58
CA GLU A 226 -6.29 -15.14 6.09
C GLU A 226 -6.89 -13.89 6.76
N ALA A 227 -8.19 -13.90 7.07
CA ALA A 227 -8.85 -12.84 7.84
C ALA A 227 -8.17 -12.66 9.20
N ILE A 228 -7.99 -13.76 9.93
CA ILE A 228 -7.36 -13.74 11.25
C ILE A 228 -5.91 -13.22 11.14
N ARG A 229 -5.13 -13.72 10.17
CA ARG A 229 -3.73 -13.26 9.99
C ARG A 229 -3.64 -11.76 9.68
N LEU A 230 -4.59 -11.20 8.93
CA LEU A 230 -4.54 -9.81 8.49
C LEU A 230 -5.14 -8.81 9.49
N PHE A 231 -6.23 -9.21 10.15
CA PHE A 231 -7.04 -8.33 10.99
C PHE A 231 -6.83 -8.59 12.49
N GLN A 232 -6.63 -9.83 12.92
CA GLN A 232 -6.49 -10.20 14.34
C GLN A 232 -5.06 -10.10 14.86
N ASP A 233 -4.05 -10.48 14.07
CA ASP A 233 -2.65 -10.54 14.52
C ASP A 233 -2.07 -9.20 15.00
N ARG A 234 -2.64 -8.08 14.52
CA ARG A 234 -2.24 -6.72 14.95
C ARG A 234 -2.90 -6.27 16.26
N LEU A 235 -3.93 -6.97 16.73
CA LEU A 235 -4.74 -6.58 17.89
C LEU A 235 -4.02 -6.92 19.20
N VAL A 236 -4.24 -6.07 20.21
CA VAL A 236 -3.44 -6.06 21.44
C VAL A 236 -4.12 -6.89 22.51
N THR A 237 -5.40 -6.68 22.73
CA THR A 237 -6.17 -7.30 23.81
C THR A 237 -6.87 -8.57 23.34
N GLN A 238 -7.25 -9.43 24.30
CA GLN A 238 -7.98 -10.65 23.98
C GLN A 238 -9.42 -10.34 23.54
N ASP A 239 -10.06 -9.33 24.14
CA ASP A 239 -11.44 -8.95 23.79
C ASP A 239 -11.56 -8.48 22.33
N GLU A 240 -10.58 -7.72 21.83
CA GLU A 240 -10.51 -7.32 20.42
C GLU A 240 -10.33 -8.53 19.49
N ARG A 241 -9.54 -9.52 19.93
CA ARG A 241 -9.33 -10.76 19.17
C ARG A 241 -10.61 -11.59 19.11
N ASP A 242 -11.30 -11.73 20.24
CA ASP A 242 -12.57 -12.45 20.33
C ASP A 242 -13.66 -11.74 19.48
N TRP A 243 -13.65 -10.41 19.44
CA TRP A 243 -14.53 -9.64 18.56
C TRP A 243 -14.27 -9.95 17.08
N THR A 244 -13.00 -9.97 16.64
CA THR A 244 -12.70 -10.33 15.24
C THR A 244 -13.06 -11.77 14.90
N ASP A 245 -12.87 -12.70 15.83
CA ASP A 245 -13.23 -14.12 15.64
C ASP A 245 -14.75 -14.24 15.40
N LYS A 246 -15.53 -13.56 16.24
CA LYS A 246 -16.99 -13.48 16.11
C LYS A 246 -17.42 -12.80 14.82
N LEU A 247 -16.79 -11.70 14.42
CA LEU A 247 -17.10 -11.01 13.16
C LEU A 247 -16.87 -11.92 11.94
N VAL A 248 -15.78 -12.68 11.93
CA VAL A 248 -15.48 -13.63 10.84
C VAL A 248 -16.52 -14.75 10.80
N ASP A 249 -16.93 -15.28 11.95
CA ASP A 249 -17.93 -16.34 12.01
C ASP A 249 -19.33 -15.83 11.59
N GLU A 250 -19.76 -14.65 12.06
CA GLU A 250 -21.04 -14.02 11.68
C GLU A 250 -21.10 -13.68 10.18
N THR A 251 -20.01 -13.15 9.62
CA THR A 251 -19.94 -12.85 8.18
C THR A 251 -19.92 -14.14 7.35
N ALA A 252 -19.27 -15.20 7.83
CA ALA A 252 -19.31 -16.50 7.17
C ALA A 252 -20.73 -17.09 7.18
N GLU A 253 -21.47 -16.99 8.29
CA GLU A 253 -22.86 -17.42 8.38
C GLU A 253 -23.77 -16.66 7.41
N LYS A 254 -23.65 -15.33 7.39
CA LYS A 254 -24.43 -14.44 6.51
C LYS A 254 -24.28 -14.78 5.03
N TYR A 255 -23.07 -15.09 4.56
CA TYR A 255 -22.78 -15.25 3.13
C TYR A 255 -22.73 -16.71 2.67
N PHE A 256 -22.38 -17.65 3.55
CA PHE A 256 -22.11 -19.04 3.20
C PHE A 256 -22.94 -20.07 3.96
N GLY A 257 -23.90 -19.67 4.81
CA GLY A 257 -24.72 -20.59 5.61
C GLY A 257 -25.48 -21.64 4.80
N ASN A 258 -25.82 -21.35 3.54
CA ASN A 258 -26.48 -22.30 2.64
C ASN A 258 -25.50 -23.09 1.74
N ALA A 259 -24.22 -22.71 1.72
CA ALA A 259 -23.23 -23.22 0.77
C ALA A 259 -22.41 -24.39 1.33
N CYS A 260 -22.25 -24.49 2.65
CA CYS A 260 -21.41 -25.51 3.28
C CYS A 260 -21.73 -25.72 4.77
N ARG A 261 -21.11 -26.74 5.37
CA ARG A 261 -21.14 -26.93 6.82
C ARG A 261 -20.11 -26.03 7.49
N LEU A 262 -20.57 -24.90 8.02
CA LEU A 262 -19.71 -23.91 8.67
C LEU A 262 -19.03 -24.45 9.93
N ASP A 263 -19.69 -25.34 10.66
CA ASP A 263 -19.13 -25.97 11.88
C ASP A 263 -17.83 -26.72 11.60
N GLU A 264 -17.74 -27.39 10.45
CA GLU A 264 -16.54 -28.10 10.02
C GLU A 264 -15.50 -27.13 9.44
N ALA A 265 -15.92 -26.18 8.61
CA ALA A 265 -15.03 -25.22 7.97
C ALA A 265 -14.31 -24.31 8.99
N LEU A 266 -15.04 -23.80 9.98
CA LEU A 266 -14.55 -22.83 10.97
C LEU A 266 -14.02 -23.49 12.25
N LYS A 267 -13.90 -24.82 12.28
CA LYS A 267 -13.35 -25.53 13.45
C LYS A 267 -11.96 -25.01 13.81
N ARG A 268 -11.84 -24.41 14.99
CA ARG A 268 -10.56 -23.95 15.55
C ARG A 268 -9.70 -25.15 16.01
N PRO A 269 -8.37 -25.11 15.89
CA PRO A 269 -7.56 -23.96 15.44
C PRO A 269 -7.49 -23.86 13.90
N LEU A 270 -7.46 -22.63 13.38
CA LEU A 270 -7.32 -22.33 11.94
C LEU A 270 -5.84 -22.22 11.58
N LEU A 271 -5.14 -23.36 11.49
CA LEU A 271 -3.72 -23.42 11.15
C LEU A 271 -3.53 -23.88 9.71
N TYR A 272 -2.60 -23.22 9.01
CA TYR A 272 -2.12 -23.59 7.68
C TYR A 272 -0.60 -23.62 7.70
N SER A 273 0.00 -24.57 6.98
CA SER A 273 1.44 -24.70 6.86
C SER A 273 1.85 -25.39 5.56
N CYS A 274 3.10 -25.18 5.15
CA CYS A 274 3.79 -25.89 4.08
C CYS A 274 5.04 -26.63 4.60
N TRP A 275 5.19 -26.82 5.91
CA TRP A 275 6.32 -27.53 6.49
C TRP A 275 6.17 -29.05 6.42
N LEU A 276 4.94 -29.55 6.64
CA LEU A 276 4.63 -30.98 6.63
C LEU A 276 4.34 -31.51 5.22
N SER A 277 3.92 -30.63 4.32
CA SER A 277 3.53 -30.94 2.95
C SER A 277 4.11 -29.95 1.96
N ARG A 278 4.30 -30.39 0.71
CA ARG A 278 4.76 -29.51 -0.38
C ARG A 278 3.81 -28.32 -0.64
N ASN A 279 2.52 -28.53 -0.40
CA ASN A 279 1.47 -27.54 -0.65
C ASN A 279 1.05 -26.87 0.66
N TYR A 280 0.57 -25.64 0.57
CA TYR A 280 -0.01 -24.89 1.68
C TYR A 280 -1.41 -25.43 2.02
N VAL A 281 -1.52 -26.19 3.12
CA VAL A 281 -2.74 -26.93 3.50
C VAL A 281 -3.07 -26.71 4.97
N PRO A 282 -4.33 -26.93 5.38
CA PRO A 282 -4.68 -26.91 6.80
C PRO A 282 -3.99 -28.06 7.53
N VAL A 283 -3.48 -27.78 8.73
CA VAL A 283 -2.76 -28.73 9.58
C VAL A 283 -3.34 -28.73 10.98
N THR A 284 -3.26 -29.86 11.67
CA THR A 284 -3.68 -29.94 13.08
C THR A 284 -2.55 -29.51 14.01
N ARG A 285 -2.91 -29.21 15.27
CA ARG A 285 -1.91 -28.82 16.28
C ARG A 285 -0.96 -29.98 16.59
N ASP A 286 -1.49 -31.19 16.68
CA ASP A 286 -0.71 -32.37 17.07
C ASP A 286 0.36 -32.67 16.01
N GLU A 287 -0.02 -32.63 14.72
CA GLU A 287 0.92 -32.83 13.60
C GLU A 287 2.03 -31.76 13.51
N LEU A 288 1.79 -30.54 14.00
CA LEU A 288 2.78 -29.46 14.01
C LEU A 288 3.71 -29.50 15.22
N GLN A 289 3.33 -30.23 16.28
CA GLN A 289 4.13 -30.34 17.51
C GLN A 289 5.14 -31.50 17.46
N ASP A 290 4.86 -32.51 16.64
CA ASP A 290 5.75 -33.64 16.34
C ASP A 290 6.92 -33.26 15.40
#